data_AF-A0A5B7LZK6-F1
#
_entry.id   AF-A0A5B7LZK6-F1
#
_cell.length_a   1.000
_cell.length_b   1.000
_cell.length_c   1.000
_cell.angle_alpha   90.00
_cell.angle_beta   90.00
_cell.angle_gamma   90.00
#
_symmetry.space_group_name_H-M   'P 1'
#
loop_
_entity.id
_entity.type
_entity.pdbx_description
1 polymer ?
#
loop_
_entity_poly.entity_id
_entity_poly.type
_entity_poly.pdbx_seq_one_letter_code
_entity_poly.pdbx_strand_id
1 'polypeptide(L)'
;SHLRRTNTPVGRDGKLAKPRQLHHTHWGLVCPAETPEGQACGLVKNLSLMCYVSVGSESTPITDFMSQRNMELLEEYDSVVNPNATKVFVNGVWVGVHSSPAQLVNVVQELRRNGTLSYEMSLIRDIR
;
A
#
# COMPACT_ATOMS: atom_id res chain seq x y z
N SER A 1 4.57 23.44 12.59
CA SER A 1 4.41 21.98 12.79
C SER A 1 2.94 21.54 12.79
N HIS A 2 2.02 22.28 13.42
CA HIS A 2 0.61 21.88 13.64
C HIS A 2 -0.14 21.25 12.45
N LEU A 3 0.01 21.75 11.23
CA LEU A 3 -0.67 21.21 10.04
C LEU A 3 -0.27 19.76 9.68
N ARG A 4 0.91 19.30 10.12
CA ARG A 4 1.43 17.95 9.84
C ARG A 4 1.23 16.97 11.00
N ARG A 5 0.49 17.40 12.03
CA ARG A 5 0.27 16.62 13.24
C ARG A 5 -0.80 15.56 12.98
N THR A 6 -0.48 14.30 13.28
CA THR A 6 -1.43 13.19 13.30
C THR A 6 -1.65 12.71 14.73
N ASN A 7 -2.88 12.28 15.02
CA ASN A 7 -3.25 11.79 16.35
C ASN A 7 -3.76 10.35 16.22
N THR A 8 -3.15 9.45 16.98
CA THR A 8 -3.60 8.06 17.07
C THR A 8 -4.90 8.04 17.89
N PRO A 9 -6.00 7.44 17.38
CA PRO A 9 -7.30 7.44 18.05
C PRO A 9 -7.35 6.42 19.21
N VAL A 10 -6.46 6.61 20.19
CA VAL A 10 -6.32 5.76 21.37
C VAL A 10 -6.39 6.66 22.61
N GLY A 11 -7.14 6.21 23.63
CA GLY A 11 -7.24 6.90 24.91
C GLY A 11 -5.86 7.12 25.53
N ARG A 12 -5.62 8.32 26.05
CA ARG A 12 -4.32 8.70 26.62
C ARG A 12 -4.05 8.04 27.97
N ASP A 13 -5.09 7.55 28.63
CA ASP A 13 -5.04 6.86 29.93
C ASP A 13 -4.46 5.44 29.84
N GLY A 14 -4.38 4.88 28.62
CA GLY A 14 -3.81 3.56 28.38
C GLY A 14 -2.28 3.56 28.37
N LYS A 15 -1.67 2.70 29.19
CA LYS A 15 -0.22 2.36 29.17
C LYS A 15 0.14 1.35 28.06
N LEU A 16 -0.54 1.41 26.91
CA LEU A 16 -0.23 0.52 25.79
C LEU A 16 1.10 0.94 25.14
N ALA A 17 2.15 0.14 25.35
CA ALA A 17 3.49 0.45 24.85
C ALA A 17 3.58 0.36 23.31
N LYS A 18 2.96 -0.66 22.70
CA LYS A 18 3.09 -0.94 21.26
C LYS A 18 2.74 0.23 20.32
N PRO A 19 1.60 0.94 20.46
CA PRO A 19 1.29 2.07 19.56
C PRO A 19 2.20 3.29 19.76
N ARG A 20 2.88 3.37 20.91
CA ARG A 20 3.75 4.49 21.28
C ARG A 20 5.19 4.31 20.84
N GLN A 21 5.66 3.06 20.78
CA GLN A 21 7.01 2.74 20.37
C GLN A 21 7.26 3.14 18.90
N LEU A 22 8.48 3.64 18.65
CA LEU A 22 8.93 3.87 17.29
C LEU A 22 9.04 2.52 16.57
N HIS A 23 8.28 2.36 15.49
CA HIS A 23 8.31 1.18 14.65
C HIS A 23 9.13 1.43 13.38
N HIS A 24 9.81 0.40 12.86
CA HIS A 24 10.67 0.53 11.67
C HIS A 24 9.91 1.01 10.43
N THR A 25 8.61 0.72 10.32
CA THR A 25 7.74 1.22 9.23
C THR A 25 7.50 2.72 9.25
N HIS A 26 7.86 3.43 10.32
CA HIS A 26 7.78 4.90 10.35
C HIS A 26 8.89 5.59 9.53
N TRP A 27 9.95 4.85 9.18
CA TRP A 27 11.09 5.39 8.46
C TRP A 27 10.64 6.07 7.16
N GLY A 28 11.06 7.32 6.97
CA GLY A 28 10.69 8.15 5.81
C GLY A 28 9.31 8.81 5.88
N LEU A 29 8.38 8.32 6.71
CA LEU A 29 6.99 8.82 6.78
C LEU A 29 6.76 9.80 7.94
N VAL A 30 7.34 9.52 9.10
CA VAL A 30 7.10 10.27 10.35
C VAL A 30 8.42 10.73 10.95
N CYS A 31 8.43 11.93 11.55
CA CYS A 31 9.59 12.41 12.31
C CYS A 31 9.82 11.52 13.55
N PRO A 32 11.00 10.90 13.70
CA PRO A 32 11.25 9.95 14.80
C PRO A 32 11.33 10.61 16.18
N ALA A 33 11.60 11.92 16.25
CA ALA A 33 11.82 12.65 17.50
C ALA A 33 10.68 13.61 17.89
N GLU A 34 9.92 14.14 16.93
CA GLU A 34 8.91 15.18 17.19
C GLU A 34 7.60 14.59 17.72
N THR A 35 7.59 14.26 19.01
CA THR A 35 6.42 13.79 19.77
C THR A 35 6.39 14.48 21.15
N PRO A 36 5.22 14.82 21.71
CA PRO A 36 5.15 15.41 23.04
C PRO A 36 5.58 14.42 24.12
N GLU A 37 6.05 14.93 25.25
CA GLU A 37 6.35 14.12 26.43
C GLU A 37 5.07 13.62 27.14
N GLY A 38 5.22 12.66 28.05
CA GLY A 38 4.14 12.18 28.91
C GLY A 38 3.08 11.33 28.20
N GLN A 39 1.80 11.53 28.56
CA GLN A 39 0.69 10.66 28.14
C GLN A 39 0.41 10.67 26.64
N ALA A 40 0.91 11.66 25.90
CA ALA A 40 0.75 11.75 24.44
C ALA A 40 1.98 11.24 23.66
N CYS A 41 3.05 10.86 24.35
CA CYS A 41 4.28 10.36 23.73
C CYS A 41 4.00 9.15 22.85
N GLY A 42 4.44 9.24 21.60
CA GLY A 42 4.25 8.25 20.55
C GLY A 42 2.83 8.20 19.94
N LEU A 43 1.83 8.84 20.54
CA LEU A 43 0.46 8.90 20.03
C LEU A 43 0.25 10.08 19.08
N VAL A 44 0.91 11.21 19.39
CA VAL A 44 0.97 12.36 18.51
C VAL A 44 2.26 12.27 17.70
N LYS A 45 2.10 12.24 16.38
CA LYS A 45 3.18 12.10 15.41
C LYS A 45 3.16 13.28 14.45
N ASN A 46 4.30 13.58 13.83
CA ASN A 46 4.39 14.61 12.79
C ASN A 46 4.92 13.98 11.50
N LEU A 47 4.26 14.26 10.38
CA LEU A 47 4.74 13.80 9.06
C LEU A 47 6.15 14.34 8.76
N SER A 48 6.96 13.53 8.09
CA SER A 48 8.29 13.94 7.63
C SER A 48 8.20 15.05 6.57
N LEU A 49 9.33 15.70 6.26
CA LEU A 49 9.37 16.77 5.25
C LEU A 49 8.97 16.29 3.84
N MET A 50 9.30 15.04 3.50
CA MET A 50 9.03 14.43 2.19
C MET A 50 7.80 13.51 2.20
N CYS A 51 7.10 13.41 3.33
CA CYS A 51 5.93 12.56 3.43
C CYS A 51 4.82 13.11 2.54
N TYR A 52 4.26 12.23 1.72
CA TYR A 52 3.13 12.52 0.86
C TYR A 52 1.95 11.62 1.26
N VAL A 53 0.76 12.21 1.40
CA VAL A 53 -0.47 11.50 1.75
C VAL A 53 -1.26 11.29 0.48
N SER A 54 -1.54 10.03 0.13
CA SER A 54 -2.28 9.68 -1.09
C SER A 54 -3.69 10.30 -1.09
N VAL A 55 -4.08 10.93 -2.19
CA VAL A 55 -5.43 11.47 -2.39
C VAL A 55 -6.38 10.47 -3.02
N GLY A 56 -5.83 9.42 -3.65
CA GLY A 56 -6.59 8.34 -4.27
C GLY A 56 -6.77 8.52 -5.77
N SER A 57 -6.96 7.40 -6.44
CA SER A 57 -7.19 7.33 -7.89
C SER A 57 -8.15 6.20 -8.21
N GLU A 58 -8.84 6.29 -9.35
CA GLU A 58 -9.69 5.22 -9.83
C GLU A 58 -8.88 3.94 -10.11
N SER A 59 -9.40 2.78 -9.70
CA SER A 59 -8.75 1.48 -9.89
C SER A 59 -9.27 0.68 -11.09
N THR A 60 -10.39 1.08 -11.69
CA THR A 60 -10.94 0.42 -12.90
C THR A 60 -9.92 0.32 -14.04
N PRO A 61 -9.18 1.39 -14.38
CA PRO A 61 -8.27 1.35 -15.54
C PRO A 61 -7.17 0.30 -15.43
N ILE A 62 -6.66 0.03 -14.22
CA ILE A 62 -5.62 -0.97 -14.04
C ILE A 62 -6.19 -2.38 -14.15
N THR A 63 -7.39 -2.63 -13.62
CA THR A 63 -8.05 -3.94 -13.76
C THR A 63 -8.30 -4.26 -15.24
N ASP A 64 -8.88 -3.34 -16.00
CA ASP A 64 -9.15 -3.53 -17.43
C ASP A 64 -7.85 -3.73 -18.22
N PHE A 65 -6.81 -2.94 -17.90
CA PHE A 65 -5.50 -3.07 -18.53
C PHE A 65 -4.88 -4.45 -18.29
N MET A 66 -5.00 -5.01 -17.08
CA MET A 66 -4.46 -6.33 -16.76
C MET A 66 -5.23 -7.44 -17.47
N SER A 67 -6.57 -7.34 -17.57
CA SER A 67 -7.40 -8.30 -18.32
C SER A 67 -7.01 -8.37 -19.79
N GLN A 68 -6.64 -7.23 -20.40
CA GLN A 68 -6.13 -7.17 -21.78
C GLN A 68 -4.71 -7.75 -21.95
N ARG A 69 -4.02 -8.09 -20.84
CA ARG A 69 -2.64 -8.58 -20.82
C ARG A 69 -2.51 -9.97 -20.22
N ASN A 70 -3.47 -10.84 -20.53
CA ASN A 70 -3.47 -12.25 -20.14
C ASN A 70 -3.57 -12.47 -18.61
N MET A 71 -4.19 -11.53 -17.89
CA MET A 71 -4.76 -11.85 -16.59
C MET A 71 -6.07 -12.60 -16.81
N GLU A 72 -6.19 -13.79 -16.25
CA GLU A 72 -7.44 -14.56 -16.23
C GLU A 72 -8.33 -13.99 -15.12
N LEU A 73 -9.58 -13.68 -15.44
CA LEU A 73 -10.53 -13.20 -14.45
C LEU A 73 -10.82 -14.30 -13.43
N LEU A 74 -11.12 -13.91 -12.19
CA LEU A 74 -11.41 -14.86 -11.12
C LEU A 74 -12.55 -15.82 -11.47
N GLU A 75 -13.55 -15.34 -12.23
CA GLU A 75 -14.71 -16.12 -12.67
C GLU A 75 -14.34 -17.24 -13.65
N GLU A 76 -13.23 -17.07 -14.39
CA GLU A 76 -12.75 -18.00 -15.41
C GLU A 76 -11.62 -18.91 -14.89
N TYR A 77 -11.12 -18.64 -13.68
CA TYR A 77 -9.96 -19.32 -13.12
C TYR A 77 -10.29 -20.75 -12.65
N ASP A 78 -9.59 -21.73 -13.23
CA ASP A 78 -9.59 -23.12 -12.76
C ASP A 78 -8.25 -23.47 -12.09
N SER A 79 -8.31 -23.66 -10.76
CA SER A 79 -7.15 -24.03 -9.94
C SER A 79 -6.55 -25.40 -10.26
N VAL A 80 -7.32 -26.31 -10.86
CA VAL A 80 -6.82 -27.63 -11.27
C VAL A 80 -5.97 -27.51 -12.52
N VAL A 81 -6.37 -26.64 -13.44
CA VAL A 81 -5.67 -26.42 -14.73
C VAL A 81 -4.41 -25.57 -14.52
N ASN A 82 -4.48 -24.54 -13.67
CA ASN A 82 -3.38 -23.60 -13.47
C ASN A 82 -3.00 -23.41 -11.99
N PRO A 83 -2.47 -24.45 -11.31
CA PRO A 83 -2.22 -24.43 -9.87
C PRO A 83 -1.12 -23.45 -9.43
N ASN A 84 -0.25 -23.06 -10.36
CA ASN A 84 0.89 -22.16 -10.10
C ASN A 84 0.59 -20.70 -10.48
N ALA A 85 -0.65 -20.37 -10.83
CA ALA A 85 -1.03 -19.01 -11.19
C ALA A 85 -0.89 -18.07 -9.98
N THR A 86 -0.35 -16.88 -10.22
CA THR A 86 -0.21 -15.88 -9.16
C THR A 86 -1.50 -15.09 -9.02
N LYS A 87 -2.06 -15.03 -7.82
CA LYS A 87 -3.26 -14.25 -7.50
C LYS A 87 -2.98 -12.75 -7.61
N VAL A 88 -3.90 -12.02 -8.24
CA VAL A 88 -3.82 -10.57 -8.41
C VAL A 88 -4.91 -9.92 -7.55
N PHE A 89 -4.50 -9.03 -6.65
CA PHE A 89 -5.40 -8.27 -5.79
C PHE A 89 -5.34 -6.78 -6.14
N VAL A 90 -6.51 -6.14 -6.26
CA VAL A 90 -6.64 -4.69 -6.45
C VAL A 90 -7.46 -4.15 -5.28
N ASN A 91 -6.87 -3.28 -4.47
CA ASN A 91 -7.51 -2.70 -3.28
C ASN A 91 -8.15 -3.73 -2.33
N GLY A 92 -7.53 -4.92 -2.21
CA GLY A 92 -8.01 -6.02 -1.37
C GLY A 92 -8.99 -6.98 -2.06
N VAL A 93 -9.47 -6.66 -3.27
CA VAL A 93 -10.35 -7.53 -4.05
C VAL A 93 -9.50 -8.46 -4.91
N TRP A 94 -9.75 -9.77 -4.83
CA TRP A 94 -9.14 -10.73 -5.75
C TRP A 94 -9.81 -10.61 -7.12
N VAL A 95 -9.10 -10.05 -8.10
CA VAL A 95 -9.66 -9.78 -9.44
C VAL A 95 -9.38 -10.89 -10.44
N GLY A 96 -8.32 -11.66 -10.23
CA GLY A 96 -7.91 -12.70 -11.17
C GLY A 96 -6.58 -13.35 -10.84
N VAL A 97 -6.03 -14.07 -11.81
CA VAL A 97 -4.73 -14.71 -11.71
C VAL A 97 -3.88 -14.41 -12.94
N HIS A 98 -2.56 -14.55 -12.81
CA HIS A 98 -1.64 -14.35 -13.92
C HIS A 98 -0.52 -15.40 -13.87
N SER A 99 -0.22 -16.00 -15.03
CA SER A 99 0.81 -17.05 -15.16
C SER A 99 2.24 -16.48 -15.20
N SER A 100 2.41 -15.26 -15.73
CA SER A 100 3.70 -14.56 -15.84
C SER A 100 3.77 -13.25 -15.00
N PRO A 101 3.69 -13.31 -13.66
CA PRO A 101 3.59 -12.13 -12.79
C PRO A 101 4.81 -11.19 -12.88
N ALA A 102 5.98 -11.70 -13.26
CA ALA A 102 7.18 -10.88 -13.44
C ALA A 102 7.01 -9.87 -14.58
N GLN A 103 6.40 -10.28 -15.69
CA GLN A 103 6.12 -9.41 -16.83
C GLN A 103 5.08 -8.35 -16.46
N LEU A 104 4.01 -8.77 -15.79
CA LEU A 104 2.97 -7.88 -15.28
C LEU A 104 3.56 -6.76 -14.41
N VAL A 105 4.40 -7.11 -13.44
CA VAL A 105 5.05 -6.13 -12.55
C VAL A 105 5.90 -5.13 -13.32
N ASN A 106 6.72 -5.59 -14.28
CA ASN A 106 7.56 -4.70 -15.09
C ASN A 106 6.72 -3.69 -15.87
N VAL A 107 5.64 -4.16 -16.50
CA VAL A 107 4.73 -3.30 -17.27
C VAL A 107 4.06 -2.27 -16.37
N VAL A 108 3.49 -2.68 -15.23
CA VAL A 108 2.83 -1.75 -14.30
C VAL A 108 3.82 -0.72 -13.74
N GLN A 109 5.06 -1.13 -13.44
CA GLN A 109 6.10 -0.19 -13.02
C GLN A 109 6.43 0.85 -14.10
N GLU A 110 6.51 0.44 -15.37
CA GLU A 110 6.78 1.32 -16.49
C GLU A 110 5.64 2.33 -16.71
N LEU A 111 4.40 1.86 -16.68
CA LEU A 111 3.21 2.71 -16.78
C LEU A 111 3.12 3.73 -15.64
N ARG A 112 3.58 3.37 -14.43
CA ARG A 112 3.68 4.32 -13.32
C ARG A 112 4.79 5.35 -13.55
N ARG A 113 5.93 4.94 -14.11
CA ARG A 113 7.07 5.84 -14.37
C ARG A 113 6.83 6.83 -15.50
N ASN A 114 6.04 6.43 -16.51
CA ASN A 114 5.71 7.29 -17.65
C ASN A 114 4.46 8.17 -17.41
N GLY A 115 3.79 8.02 -16.26
CA GLY A 115 2.62 8.80 -15.87
C GLY A 115 1.27 8.32 -16.43
N THR A 116 1.24 7.15 -17.09
CA THR A 116 -0.03 6.53 -17.54
C THR A 116 -0.87 6.06 -16.36
N LEU A 117 -0.21 5.50 -15.32
CA LEU A 117 -0.83 5.19 -14.04
C LEU A 117 -0.43 6.25 -13.00
N SER A 118 -1.32 6.48 -12.03
CA SER A 118 -1.03 7.38 -10.92
C SER A 118 0.27 6.99 -10.20
N TYR A 119 1.13 7.96 -9.94
CA TYR A 119 2.36 7.76 -9.17
C TYR A 119 2.08 7.31 -7.72
N GLU A 120 0.88 7.57 -7.21
CA GLU A 120 0.42 7.12 -5.89
C GLU A 120 0.15 5.61 -5.82
N MET A 121 -0.01 4.94 -6.97
CA MET A 121 -0.35 3.52 -7.02
C MET A 121 0.79 2.68 -6.42
N SER A 122 0.44 1.89 -5.40
CA SER A 122 1.33 0.90 -4.80
C SER A 122 1.26 -0.43 -5.56
N LEU A 123 2.41 -1.07 -5.72
CA LEU A 123 2.54 -2.39 -6.35
C LEU A 123 3.50 -3.23 -5.50
N ILE A 124 3.04 -4.43 -5.12
CA ILE A 124 3.83 -5.40 -4.35
C ILE A 124 3.72 -6.75 -5.04
N ARG A 125 4.86 -7.43 -5.21
CA ARG A 125 4.92 -8.84 -5.63
C ARG A 125 5.56 -9.63 -4.49
N ASP A 126 4.74 -10.41 -3.78
CA ASP A 126 5.20 -11.35 -2.75
C ASP A 126 5.60 -12.66 -3.45
N ILE A 127 6.87 -13.06 -3.35
CA ILE A 127 7.41 -14.30 -3.90
C ILE A 127 7.69 -15.20 -2.71
N ARG A 128 6.86 -16.22 -2.51
CA ARG A 128 7.05 -17.25 -1.47
C ARG A 128 7.45 -18.57 -2.08
#